data_AF-A0A244EBE6-F1
#
_entry.id   AF-A0A244EBE6-F1
#
_cell.length_a   1.000
_cell.length_b   1.000
_cell.length_c   1.000
_cell.angle_alpha   90.00
_cell.angle_beta   90.00
_cell.angle_gamma   90.00
#
_symmetry.space_group_name_H-M   'P 1'
#
loop_
_entity.id
_entity.type
_entity.pdbx_description
1 polymer ?
#
loop_
_entity_poly.entity_id
_entity_poly.type
_entity_poly.pdbx_seq_one_letter_code
_entity_poly.pdbx_strand_id
1 'polypeptide(L)'
;MYLRTACLGSHNLAIMANSHQIMSTSSDKHLKPVQVRMKAETHRWIHEQAKAQERSANWIINRVLEQARLQQLTRNSEGDAMSNG
;
A
#
# COMPACT_ATOMS: atom_id res chain seq x y z
N MET A 1 -16.33 0.20 -38.50
CA MET A 1 -17.15 1.04 -37.59
C MET A 1 -16.72 0.74 -36.17
N TYR A 2 -16.12 1.71 -35.48
CA TYR A 2 -15.54 1.55 -34.14
C TYR A 2 -16.64 1.45 -33.07
N LEU A 3 -16.65 0.36 -32.29
CA LEU A 3 -17.50 0.26 -31.10
C LEU A 3 -16.91 1.16 -30.00
N ARG A 4 -17.63 2.24 -29.70
CA ARG A 4 -17.53 2.97 -28.43
C ARG A 4 -18.31 2.20 -27.37
N THR A 5 -17.64 1.71 -26.34
CA THR A 5 -18.29 1.42 -25.05
C THR A 5 -17.40 1.96 -23.93
N ALA A 6 -17.83 3.09 -23.36
CA ALA A 6 -17.26 3.64 -22.16
C ALA A 6 -17.79 2.83 -20.96
N CYS A 7 -16.92 2.12 -20.25
CA CYS A 7 -17.23 1.56 -18.95
C CYS A 7 -16.68 2.47 -17.85
N LEU A 8 -17.50 3.44 -17.44
CA LEU A 8 -17.47 4.00 -16.09
C LEU A 8 -17.97 2.91 -15.15
N GLY A 9 -17.05 2.22 -14.47
CA GLY A 9 -17.38 1.18 -13.51
C GLY A 9 -16.41 1.24 -12.34
N SER A 10 -16.92 1.67 -11.18
CA SER A 10 -16.22 1.64 -9.90
C SER A 10 -15.70 0.23 -9.62
N HIS A 11 -14.38 0.05 -9.70
CA HIS A 11 -13.75 -1.24 -9.44
C HIS A 11 -13.66 -1.45 -7.92
N ASN A 12 -14.68 -2.10 -7.35
CA ASN A 12 -14.60 -2.69 -6.01
C ASN A 12 -13.62 -3.86 -6.05
N LEU A 13 -12.38 -3.65 -5.60
CA LEU A 13 -11.44 -4.75 -5.40
C LEU A 13 -11.63 -5.32 -3.98
N ALA A 14 -12.42 -6.39 -3.88
CA ALA A 14 -12.38 -7.27 -2.72
C ALA A 14 -11.05 -8.05 -2.80
N ILE A 15 -10.17 -7.84 -1.82
CA ILE A 15 -8.96 -8.67 -1.64
C ILE A 15 -9.46 -10.02 -1.11
N MET A 16 -9.87 -10.92 -2.00
CA MET A 16 -10.12 -12.31 -1.62
C MET A 16 -8.77 -12.99 -1.42
N ALA A 17 -8.45 -13.26 -0.16
CA ALA A 17 -7.31 -14.04 0.26
C ALA A 17 -7.36 -15.41 -0.43
N ASN A 18 -6.34 -15.69 -1.23
CA ASN A 18 -6.18 -16.96 -1.89
C ASN A 18 -5.95 -18.04 -0.82
N SER A 19 -6.84 -19.04 -0.80
CA SER A 19 -6.96 -20.05 0.24
C SER A 19 -5.98 -21.22 0.04
N HIS A 20 -4.72 -20.93 -0.32
CA HIS A 20 -3.68 -21.95 -0.48
C HIS A 20 -2.44 -21.59 0.35
N GLN A 21 -2.28 -22.34 1.44
CA GLN A 21 -1.08 -22.52 2.27
C GLN A 21 -0.46 -21.26 2.90
N ILE A 22 -1.03 -20.88 4.04
CA ILE A 22 -0.31 -20.18 5.11
C ILE A 22 0.65 -21.21 5.72
N MET A 23 1.90 -21.27 5.25
CA MET A 23 2.99 -21.81 6.08
C MET A 23 3.20 -20.83 7.23
N SER A 24 2.55 -21.12 8.34
CA SER A 24 2.59 -20.36 9.58
C SER A 24 4.01 -20.37 10.18
N THR A 25 4.81 -19.35 9.89
CA THR A 25 5.89 -18.97 10.80
C THR A 25 5.26 -18.29 12.02
N SER A 26 5.40 -18.93 13.17
CA SER A 26 4.63 -18.81 14.41
C SER A 26 4.58 -17.43 15.14
N SER A 27 4.85 -16.29 14.50
CA SER A 27 4.93 -14.98 15.18
C SER A 27 3.98 -13.87 14.69
N ASP A 28 3.15 -14.09 13.66
CA ASP A 28 2.27 -13.06 13.05
C ASP A 28 0.91 -12.83 13.75
N LYS A 29 0.81 -13.02 15.07
CA LYS A 29 -0.51 -13.21 15.73
C LYS A 29 -1.41 -11.97 15.87
N HIS A 30 -1.06 -10.78 15.39
CA HIS A 30 -1.89 -9.56 15.60
C HIS A 30 -1.94 -8.53 14.46
N LEU A 31 -1.60 -8.89 13.21
CA LEU A 31 -1.76 -7.94 12.10
C LEU A 31 -3.22 -7.92 11.63
N LYS A 32 -3.93 -6.82 11.96
CA LYS A 32 -5.30 -6.60 11.48
C LYS A 32 -5.26 -6.17 10.00
N PRO A 33 -5.98 -6.84 9.10
CA PRO A 33 -6.07 -6.41 7.71
C PRO A 33 -6.77 -5.04 7.64
N VAL A 34 -6.17 -4.11 6.90
CA VAL A 34 -6.73 -2.77 6.66
C VAL A 34 -7.10 -2.66 5.20
N GLN A 35 -8.37 -2.35 4.92
CA GLN A 35 -8.80 -2.06 3.56
C GLN A 35 -8.54 -0.60 3.23
N VAL A 36 -7.75 -0.35 2.18
CA VAL A 36 -7.38 1.02 1.76
C VAL A 36 -7.97 1.31 0.39
N ARG A 37 -8.63 2.46 0.26
CA ARG A 37 -9.08 2.98 -1.03
C ARG A 37 -7.99 3.86 -1.63
N MET A 38 -7.60 3.58 -2.86
CA MET A 38 -6.57 4.35 -3.58
C MET A 38 -6.97 4.53 -5.04
N LYS A 39 -6.32 5.49 -5.71
CA LYS A 39 -6.51 5.71 -7.15
C LYS A 39 -6.01 4.50 -7.94
N ALA A 40 -6.63 4.24 -9.09
CA ALA A 40 -6.27 3.11 -9.95
C ALA A 40 -4.82 3.19 -10.46
N GLU A 41 -4.34 4.40 -10.73
CA GLU A 41 -2.95 4.66 -11.14
C GLU A 41 -1.95 4.22 -10.06
N THR A 42 -2.21 4.58 -8.80
CA THR A 42 -1.39 4.17 -7.66
C THR A 42 -1.40 2.66 -7.49
N HIS A 43 -2.56 2.03 -7.63
CA HIS A 43 -2.66 0.56 -7.56
C HIS A 43 -1.82 -0.12 -8.65
N ARG A 44 -1.89 0.36 -9.91
CA ARG A 44 -1.08 -0.18 -11.02
C ARG A 44 0.42 -0.02 -10.76
N TRP A 45 0.83 1.17 -10.33
CA TRP A 45 2.22 1.45 -10.00
C TRP A 45 2.76 0.50 -8.91
N ILE A 46 1.98 0.19 -7.87
CA ILE A 46 2.40 -0.76 -6.83
C ILE A 46 2.69 -2.14 -7.43
N HIS A 47 1.84 -2.63 -8.33
CA HIS A 47 2.04 -3.94 -8.98
C HIS A 47 3.25 -3.95 -9.92
N GLU A 48 3.47 -2.86 -10.65
CA GLU A 48 4.67 -2.72 -11.50
C GLU A 48 5.95 -2.74 -10.67
N GLN A 49 5.97 -2.03 -9.54
CA GLN A 49 7.11 -2.05 -8.60
C GLN A 49 7.31 -3.41 -7.96
N ALA A 50 6.23 -4.08 -7.54
CA ALA A 50 6.26 -5.41 -6.98
C ALA A 50 6.89 -6.41 -7.97
N LYS A 51 6.48 -6.35 -9.25
CA LYS A 51 7.03 -7.18 -10.33
C LYS A 51 8.51 -6.86 -10.58
N ALA A 52 8.87 -5.59 -10.67
CA ALA A 52 10.24 -5.17 -10.96
C ALA A 52 11.23 -5.57 -9.86
N GLN A 53 10.79 -5.64 -8.60
CA GLN A 53 11.64 -5.96 -7.45
C GLN A 53 11.51 -7.41 -6.98
N GLU A 54 10.68 -8.22 -7.65
CA GLU A 54 10.36 -9.59 -7.24
C GLU A 54 9.88 -9.67 -5.77
N ARG A 55 9.02 -8.70 -5.39
CA ARG A 55 8.43 -8.59 -4.05
C ARG A 55 6.91 -8.58 -4.11
N SER A 56 6.27 -8.80 -2.96
CA SER A 56 4.81 -8.70 -2.85
C SER A 56 4.36 -7.23 -2.82
N ALA A 57 3.15 -6.97 -3.32
CA ALA A 57 2.54 -5.64 -3.25
C ALA A 57 2.45 -5.12 -1.79
N ASN A 58 2.15 -6.01 -0.83
CA ASN A 58 2.13 -5.67 0.60
C ASN A 58 3.50 -5.17 1.09
N TRP A 59 4.58 -5.78 0.63
CA TRP A 59 5.93 -5.34 0.99
C TRP A 59 6.24 -3.94 0.45
N ILE A 60 5.85 -3.66 -0.81
CA ILE A 60 6.01 -2.32 -1.41
C ILE A 60 5.24 -1.27 -0.62
N ILE A 61 3.98 -1.56 -0.28
CA ILE A 61 3.12 -0.65 0.50
C ILE A 61 3.76 -0.33 1.85
N ASN A 62 4.17 -1.36 2.60
CA ASN A 62 4.78 -1.17 3.92
C ASN A 62 6.09 -0.37 3.84
N ARG A 63 6.91 -0.63 2.82
CA ARG A 63 8.15 0.12 2.59
C ARG A 63 7.86 1.62 2.36
N VAL A 64 6.90 1.94 1.50
CA VAL A 64 6.54 3.34 1.20
C VAL A 64 5.97 4.04 2.44
N LEU A 65 5.11 3.36 3.20
CA LEU A 65 4.55 3.90 4.43
C LEU A 65 5.63 4.15 5.49
N GLU A 66 6.59 3.24 5.63
CA GLU A 66 7.72 3.40 6.56
C GLU A 66 8.59 4.61 6.18
N GLN A 67 8.90 4.76 4.89
CA GLN A 67 9.65 5.93 4.41
C GLN A 67 8.90 7.25 4.67
N ALA A 68 7.58 7.28 4.44
CA ALA A 68 6.76 8.45 4.72
C ALA A 68 6.74 8.78 6.23
N ARG A 69 6.63 7.75 7.08
CA ARG A 69 6.67 7.92 8.54
C ARG A 69 7.99 8.51 9.02
N LEU A 70 9.12 8.00 8.52
CA LEU A 70 10.44 8.52 8.88
C LEU A 70 10.59 10.00 8.49
N GLN A 71 10.13 10.38 7.31
CA GLN A 71 10.15 11.78 6.87
C GLN A 71 9.26 12.68 7.73
N GLN A 72 8.10 12.18 8.20
CA GLN A 72 7.25 12.92 9.12
C GLN A 72 7.91 13.12 10.49
N LEU A 73 8.57 12.08 11.02
CA LEU A 73 9.29 12.17 12.28
C LEU A 73 10.43 13.20 12.21
N THR A 74 11.20 13.20 11.12
CA THR A 74 12.25 14.21 10.90
C THR A 74 11.67 15.61 10.89
N ARG A 75 10.59 15.85 10.14
CA ARG A 75 9.93 17.15 10.05
C ARG A 75 9.37 17.64 11.40
N ASN A 76 8.79 16.75 12.18
CA ASN A 76 8.19 17.12 13.47
C ASN A 76 9.28 17.49 14.48
N SER A 77 10.43 16.80 14.44
CA SER A 77 11.59 17.11 15.30
C SER A 77 12.15 18.53 15.06
N GLU A 78 12.03 19.05 13.83
CA GLU A 78 12.47 20.41 13.48
C GLU A 78 11.49 21.49 13.97
N GLY A 79 10.21 21.16 14.11
CA GLY A 79 9.16 22.08 14.59
C GLY A 79 9.20 22.33 16.11
N ASP A 80 9.61 21.34 16.90
CA ASP A 80 9.66 21.45 18.36
C ASP A 80 10.91 22.21 18.87
N ALA A 81 11.97 22.29 18.06
CA ALA A 81 13.20 23.01 18.41
C ALA A 81 13.08 24.55 18.31
N MET A 82 12.02 25.08 17.68
CA MET A 82 11.81 26.53 17.51
C MET A 82 10.73 27.14 18.41
N SER A 83 10.10 26.37 19.31
CA SER A 83 9.00 26.86 20.16
C SER A 83 9.38 27.10 21.64
N ASN A 84 10.68 27.08 21.99
CA ASN A 84 11.19 27.51 23.30
C ASN A 84 12.26 28.59 23.11
N GLY A 85 11.82 29.82 22.87
CA GLY A 85 12.63 31.03 22.88
C GLY A 85 11.85 32.17 23.53
#